data_AF-A0A932A5E4-F1
#
_entry.id   AF-A0A932A5E4-F1
#
_cell.length_a   1.000
_cell.length_b   1.000
_cell.length_c   1.000
_cell.angle_alpha   90.00
_cell.angle_beta   90.00
_cell.angle_gamma   90.00
#
_symmetry.space_group_name_H-M   'P 1'
#
loop_
_entity.id
_entity.type
_entity.pdbx_description
1 polymer ?
#
loop_
_entity_poly.entity_id
_entity_poly.type
_entity_poly.pdbx_seq_one_letter_code
_entity_poly.pdbx_strand_id
1 'polypeptide(L)'
;LHPLVIHYPIAFLTTYVIFELVRIRKILALPYWFYIKATLIGIGEVSALTTLIAAMMSDALVGGNRLVEMYKLFMIAVVIVFGVITLFYLKWPKMLQPFVIIPLAVIGLFFIVIAGGLFGATVYGTHFDPFLAPIFKLLGVY
;
A
#
# COMPACT_ATOMS: atom_id res chain seq x y z
N LEU A 1 -0.63 -20.29 4.81
CA LEU A 1 -0.38 -18.87 5.16
C LEU A 1 -1.70 -18.26 5.61
N HIS A 2 -1.77 -17.70 6.82
CA HIS A 2 -3.02 -17.12 7.31
C HIS A 2 -3.28 -15.77 6.62
N PRO A 3 -4.47 -15.52 6.05
CA PRO A 3 -4.80 -14.28 5.35
C PRO A 3 -4.43 -13.01 6.13
N LEU A 4 -4.62 -13.01 7.46
CA LEU A 4 -4.26 -11.89 8.34
C LEU A 4 -2.84 -11.32 8.11
N VAL A 5 -1.80 -12.16 7.97
CA VAL A 5 -0.41 -11.68 7.84
C VAL A 5 -0.19 -10.84 6.57
N ILE A 6 -1.03 -11.08 5.56
CA ILE A 6 -0.96 -10.47 4.22
C ILE A 6 -1.75 -9.14 4.17
N HIS A 7 -2.70 -8.91 5.09
CA HIS A 7 -3.56 -7.72 5.12
C HIS A 7 -3.06 -6.59 6.02
N TYR A 8 -2.21 -6.88 7.01
CA TYR A 8 -1.69 -5.86 7.94
C TYR A 8 -0.94 -4.67 7.32
N PRO A 9 -0.14 -4.80 6.23
CA PRO A 9 0.50 -3.61 5.65
C PRO A 9 -0.50 -2.59 5.12
N ILE A 10 -1.64 -3.05 4.58
CA ILE A 10 -2.64 -2.17 3.98
C ILE A 10 -3.19 -1.21 5.02
N ALA A 11 -3.49 -1.69 6.23
CA ALA A 11 -4.03 -0.86 7.29
C ALA A 11 -3.06 0.25 7.74
N PHE A 12 -1.79 -0.10 7.97
CA PHE A 12 -0.78 0.87 8.42
C PHE A 12 -0.48 1.93 7.36
N LEU A 13 -0.25 1.50 6.11
CA LEU A 13 0.05 2.40 5.00
C LEU A 13 -1.16 3.27 4.63
N THR A 14 -2.38 2.72 4.65
CA THR A 14 -3.61 3.52 4.40
C THR A 14 -3.81 4.55 5.50
N THR A 15 -3.63 4.17 6.77
CA THR A 15 -3.72 5.12 7.90
C THR A 15 -2.68 6.22 7.78
N TYR A 16 -1.44 5.85 7.41
CA TYR A 16 -0.38 6.82 7.12
C TYR A 16 -0.80 7.81 6.03
N VAL A 17 -1.32 7.32 4.90
CA VAL A 17 -1.81 8.18 3.80
C VAL A 17 -2.88 9.14 4.31
N ILE A 18 -3.88 8.65 5.04
CA ILE A 18 -4.96 9.50 5.58
C ILE A 18 -4.35 10.62 6.43
N PHE A 19 -3.38 10.31 7.29
CA PHE A 19 -2.71 11.30 8.14
C PHE A 19 -1.85 12.30 7.36
N GLU A 20 -1.32 11.90 6.21
CA GLU A 20 -0.56 12.76 5.34
C GLU A 20 -1.46 13.68 4.50
N LEU A 21 -2.63 13.22 4.08
CA LEU A 21 -3.62 13.99 3.33
C LEU A 21 -4.43 14.93 4.25
N VAL A 22 -4.80 14.48 5.45
CA VAL A 22 -5.59 15.25 6.42
C VAL A 22 -4.67 16.12 7.28
N ARG A 23 -4.31 17.29 6.75
CA ARG A 23 -3.32 18.21 7.34
C ARG A 23 -3.94 19.28 8.24
N ILE A 24 -4.57 18.86 9.34
CA ILE A 24 -5.17 19.78 10.32
C ILE A 24 -4.07 20.50 11.11
N ARG A 25 -4.05 21.85 11.07
CA ARG A 25 -3.02 22.69 11.71
C ARG A 25 -2.77 22.34 13.18
N LYS A 26 -3.83 22.09 13.95
CA LYS A 26 -3.73 21.73 15.38
C LYS A 26 -2.99 20.41 15.61
N ILE A 27 -3.21 19.43 14.74
CA ILE A 27 -2.59 18.10 14.83
C ILE A 27 -1.13 18.17 14.39
N LEU A 28 -0.84 18.90 13.32
CA LEU A 28 0.52 19.07 12.80
C LEU A 28 1.47 19.76 13.79
N ALA A 29 0.94 20.55 14.71
CA ALA A 29 1.73 21.22 15.75
C ALA A 29 2.15 20.29 16.90
N LEU A 30 1.59 19.08 16.98
CA LEU A 30 1.90 18.14 18.06
C LEU A 30 3.32 17.57 17.88
N PRO A 31 4.16 17.56 18.93
CA PRO A 31 5.56 17.15 18.83
C PRO A 31 5.72 15.67 18.46
N TYR A 32 4.73 14.83 18.78
CA TYR A 32 4.74 13.40 18.49
C TYR A 32 4.17 13.04 17.11
N TRP A 33 3.52 13.97 16.41
CA TRP A 33 2.78 13.66 15.16
C TRP A 33 3.70 13.14 14.06
N PHE A 34 4.90 13.69 13.97
CA PHE A 34 5.93 13.20 13.05
C PHE A 34 6.27 11.73 13.32
N TYR A 35 6.51 11.36 14.58
CA TYR A 35 6.90 10.01 14.96
C TYR A 35 5.77 9.00 14.72
N ILE A 36 4.51 9.38 14.98
CA ILE A 36 3.36 8.53 14.65
C ILE A 36 3.36 8.18 13.16
N LYS A 37 3.47 9.18 12.28
CA LYS A 37 3.51 8.94 10.83
C LYS A 37 4.71 8.10 10.41
N ALA A 38 5.89 8.38 10.97
CA ALA A 38 7.12 7.63 10.71
C ALA A 38 7.00 6.15 11.13
N THR A 39 6.36 5.88 12.27
CA THR A 39 6.10 4.52 12.74
C THR A 39 5.10 3.81 11.85
N LEU A 40 3.99 4.46 11.47
CA LEU A 40 2.98 3.88 10.58
C LEU A 40 3.59 3.48 9.24
N ILE A 41 4.35 4.38 8.61
CA ILE A 41 4.96 4.07 7.32
C ILE A 41 6.08 3.04 7.44
N GLY A 42 6.93 3.11 8.47
CA GLY A 42 8.02 2.16 8.67
C GLY A 42 7.52 0.74 8.93
N ILE A 43 6.56 0.56 9.85
CA ILE A 43 5.96 -0.75 10.13
C ILE A 43 5.16 -1.24 8.92
N GLY A 44 4.40 -0.34 8.28
CA GLY A 44 3.65 -0.66 7.06
C GLY A 44 4.54 -1.15 5.93
N GLU A 45 5.68 -0.50 5.69
CA GLU A 45 6.65 -0.86 4.65
C GLU A 45 7.30 -2.21 4.90
N VAL A 46 7.78 -2.47 6.14
CA VAL A 46 8.35 -3.78 6.51
C VAL A 46 7.32 -4.89 6.34
N SER A 47 6.06 -4.62 6.70
CA SER A 47 4.96 -5.56 6.52
C SER A 47 4.64 -5.79 5.03
N ALA A 48 4.73 -4.74 4.21
CA ALA A 48 4.47 -4.80 2.77
C ALA A 48 5.55 -5.62 2.04
N LEU A 49 6.82 -5.43 2.43
CA LEU A 49 7.93 -6.25 1.98
C LEU A 49 7.74 -7.72 2.34
N THR A 50 7.37 -8.00 3.58
CA THR A 50 7.09 -9.38 4.04
C THR A 50 5.96 -10.01 3.21
N THR A 51 4.92 -9.23 2.91
CA THR A 51 3.79 -9.66 2.08
C THR A 51 4.18 -9.95 0.64
N LEU A 52 5.00 -9.08 0.03
CA LEU A 52 5.52 -9.28 -1.32
C LEU A 52 6.38 -10.54 -1.39
N ILE A 53 7.30 -10.74 -0.43
CA ILE A 53 8.13 -11.94 -0.35
C ILE A 53 7.25 -13.19 -0.23
N ALA A 54 6.27 -13.19 0.67
CA ALA A 54 5.33 -14.29 0.83
C ALA A 54 4.54 -14.58 -0.46
N ALA A 55 4.11 -13.54 -1.18
CA ALA A 55 3.42 -13.69 -2.46
C ALA A 55 4.32 -14.29 -3.55
N MET A 56 5.62 -13.95 -3.57
CA MET A 56 6.60 -14.52 -4.50
C MET A 56 6.92 -15.99 -4.18
N MET A 57 6.86 -16.38 -2.91
CA MET A 57 7.15 -17.75 -2.44
C MET A 57 5.95 -18.69 -2.43
N SER A 58 4.72 -18.18 -2.57
CA SER A 58 3.51 -18.98 -2.36
C SER A 58 3.07 -19.73 -3.62
N ASP A 59 3.23 -21.06 -3.62
CA ASP A 59 2.80 -21.92 -4.74
C ASP A 59 1.29 -21.83 -5.06
N ALA A 60 0.46 -21.61 -4.03
CA ALA A 60 -0.99 -21.40 -4.18
C ALA A 60 -1.34 -20.09 -4.93
N LEU A 61 -0.44 -19.11 -4.91
CA LEU A 61 -0.48 -17.89 -5.70
C LEU A 61 0.32 -18.03 -7.02
N VAL A 62 1.07 -19.12 -7.22
CA VAL A 62 1.92 -19.35 -8.39
C VAL A 62 1.17 -20.08 -9.52
N GLY A 63 -0.06 -20.52 -9.30
CA GLY A 63 -0.95 -20.90 -10.41
C GLY A 63 -1.06 -19.68 -11.33
N GLY A 64 -0.42 -19.74 -12.52
CA GLY A 64 -0.12 -18.65 -13.47
C GLY A 64 -1.34 -17.92 -14.08
N ASN A 65 -2.26 -17.56 -13.21
CA ASN A 65 -3.42 -16.75 -13.43
C ASN A 65 -2.94 -15.29 -13.45
N ARG A 66 -3.25 -14.60 -14.55
CA ARG A 66 -3.00 -13.17 -14.77
C ARG A 66 -3.36 -12.29 -13.56
N LEU A 67 -4.40 -12.64 -12.81
CA LEU A 67 -4.82 -11.94 -11.59
C LEU A 67 -3.74 -11.92 -10.52
N VAL A 68 -3.03 -13.03 -10.31
CA VAL A 68 -1.93 -13.07 -9.33
C VAL A 68 -0.70 -12.32 -9.83
N GLU A 69 -0.41 -12.38 -11.12
CA GLU A 69 0.66 -11.57 -11.73
C GLU A 69 0.40 -10.07 -11.55
N MET A 70 -0.84 -9.64 -11.78
CA MET A 70 -1.24 -8.25 -11.53
C MET A 70 -1.12 -7.91 -10.04
N TYR A 71 -1.59 -8.77 -9.13
CA TYR A 71 -1.43 -8.53 -7.70
C TYR A 71 0.05 -8.30 -7.31
N LYS A 72 0.96 -9.18 -7.77
CA LYS A 72 2.40 -9.05 -7.51
C LYS A 72 2.96 -7.74 -8.06
N LEU A 73 2.58 -7.36 -9.28
CA LEU A 73 3.01 -6.09 -9.91
C LEU A 73 2.57 -4.87 -9.09
N PHE A 74 1.32 -4.84 -8.64
CA PHE A 74 0.80 -3.74 -7.83
C PHE A 74 1.44 -3.72 -6.43
N MET A 75 1.70 -4.87 -5.81
CA MET A 75 2.44 -4.93 -4.55
C MET A 75 3.87 -4.40 -4.67
N ILE A 76 4.56 -4.68 -5.77
CA ILE A 76 5.87 -4.09 -6.06
C ILE A 76 5.77 -2.57 -6.15
N ALA A 77 4.76 -2.05 -6.84
CA ALA A 77 4.54 -0.60 -6.94
C ALA A 77 4.27 0.04 -5.55
N VAL A 78 3.47 -0.61 -4.69
CA VAL A 78 3.23 -0.19 -3.31
C VAL A 78 4.56 -0.08 -2.54
N VAL A 79 5.35 -1.16 -2.52
CA VAL A 79 6.66 -1.19 -1.84
C VAL A 79 7.60 -0.11 -2.37
N ILE A 80 7.68 0.09 -3.68
CA ILE A 80 8.55 1.12 -4.25
C ILE A 80 8.10 2.52 -3.80
N VAL A 81 6.81 2.83 -3.93
CA VAL A 81 6.28 4.17 -3.61
C VAL A 81 6.43 4.47 -2.12
N PHE A 82 6.01 3.56 -1.24
CA PHE A 82 6.10 3.77 0.21
C PHE A 82 7.54 3.63 0.73
N GLY A 83 8.38 2.82 0.09
CA GLY A 83 9.81 2.77 0.34
C GLY A 83 10.49 4.12 0.06
N VAL A 84 10.18 4.77 -1.06
CA VAL A 84 10.66 6.13 -1.35
C VAL A 84 10.22 7.10 -0.25
N ILE A 85 8.94 7.11 0.11
CA ILE A 85 8.44 7.97 1.19
C ILE A 85 9.15 7.67 2.52
N THR A 86 9.38 6.39 2.85
CA THR A 86 10.08 5.96 4.05
C THR A 86 11.50 6.52 4.08
N LEU A 87 12.23 6.48 2.96
CA LEU A 87 13.56 7.08 2.84
C LEU A 87 13.53 8.60 3.08
N PHE A 88 12.49 9.31 2.61
CA PHE A 88 12.30 10.74 2.90
C PHE A 88 12.09 11.02 4.40
N TYR A 89 11.47 10.08 5.13
CA TYR A 89 11.35 10.16 6.59
C TYR A 89 12.68 9.87 7.32
N LEU A 90 13.58 9.06 6.75
CA LEU A 90 14.90 8.78 7.35
C LEU A 90 15.86 9.97 7.26
N LYS A 91 15.98 10.63 6.10
CA LYS A 91 16.93 11.75 5.91
C LYS A 91 16.47 12.74 4.83
N TRP A 92 15.87 13.86 5.22
CA TRP A 92 15.67 15.02 4.32
C TRP A 92 15.27 16.32 5.08
N PRO A 93 15.56 17.54 4.57
CA PRO A 93 15.01 18.78 5.09
C PRO A 93 13.47 18.85 5.08
N LYS A 94 12.89 19.23 6.22
CA LYS A 94 11.43 19.32 6.48
C LYS A 94 10.65 20.17 5.47
N MET A 95 11.32 21.04 4.71
CA MET A 95 10.69 21.96 3.76
C MET A 95 10.21 21.31 2.46
N LEU A 96 10.86 20.26 1.97
CA LEU A 96 10.48 19.59 0.70
C LEU A 96 9.43 18.49 0.90
N GLN A 97 9.13 18.16 2.16
CA GLN A 97 8.25 17.05 2.53
C GLN A 97 6.86 17.16 1.90
N PRO A 98 6.12 18.29 1.94
CA PRO A 98 4.74 18.29 1.45
C PRO A 98 4.61 18.08 -0.06
N PHE A 99 5.51 18.71 -0.83
CA PHE A 99 5.44 18.72 -2.29
C PHE A 99 5.78 17.38 -2.91
N VAL A 100 6.59 16.57 -2.22
CA VAL A 100 6.98 15.24 -2.68
C VAL A 100 6.12 14.16 -2.05
N ILE A 101 5.90 14.23 -0.73
CA ILE A 101 5.22 13.17 0.01
C ILE A 101 3.73 13.13 -0.34
N ILE A 102 3.04 14.27 -0.50
CA ILE A 102 1.60 14.26 -0.76
C ILE A 102 1.28 13.59 -2.11
N PRO A 103 1.92 13.96 -3.25
CA PRO A 103 1.70 13.25 -4.50
C PRO A 103 2.02 11.76 -4.41
N LEU A 104 3.14 11.40 -3.77
CA LEU A 104 3.51 10.00 -3.58
C LEU A 104 2.49 9.25 -2.72
N ALA A 105 1.94 9.86 -1.67
CA ALA A 105 0.91 9.26 -0.83
C ALA A 105 -0.39 9.01 -1.59
N VAL A 106 -0.80 9.92 -2.49
CA VAL A 106 -1.97 9.72 -3.36
C VAL A 106 -1.73 8.57 -4.34
N ILE A 107 -0.57 8.53 -4.98
CA ILE A 107 -0.17 7.46 -5.89
C ILE A 107 -0.12 6.12 -5.15
N GLY A 108 0.47 6.11 -3.95
CA GLY A 108 0.56 4.94 -3.09
C GLY A 108 -0.83 4.44 -2.66
N LEU A 109 -1.76 5.35 -2.34
CA LEU A 109 -3.14 5.01 -2.03
C LEU A 109 -3.84 4.32 -3.20
N PHE A 110 -3.65 4.84 -4.41
CA PHE A 110 -4.22 4.24 -5.60
C PHE A 110 -3.72 2.80 -5.79
N PHE A 111 -2.41 2.58 -5.69
CA PHE A 111 -1.84 1.24 -5.83
C PHE A 111 -2.26 0.29 -4.71
N ILE A 112 -2.32 0.75 -3.46
CA ILE A 112 -2.63 -0.13 -2.32
C ILE A 112 -4.10 -0.58 -2.32
N VAL A 113 -5.02 0.28 -2.77
CA VAL A 113 -6.44 -0.07 -2.95
C VAL A 113 -6.57 -1.15 -4.01
N ILE A 114 -5.90 -1.01 -5.15
CA ILE A 114 -5.95 -2.01 -6.23
C ILE A 114 -5.27 -3.31 -5.79
N ALA A 115 -4.11 -3.24 -5.13
CA ALA A 115 -3.42 -4.42 -4.62
C ALA A 115 -4.30 -5.21 -3.63
N GLY A 116 -4.97 -4.51 -2.70
CA GLY A 116 -5.91 -5.11 -1.76
C GLY A 116 -7.11 -5.77 -2.46
N GLY A 117 -7.67 -5.10 -3.47
CA GLY A 117 -8.76 -5.66 -4.27
C GLY A 117 -8.36 -6.88 -5.09
N LEU A 118 -7.21 -6.83 -5.76
CA LEU A 118 -6.66 -7.96 -6.51
C LEU A 118 -6.39 -9.15 -5.58
N PHE A 119 -5.84 -8.91 -4.39
CA PHE A 119 -5.67 -9.96 -3.39
C PHE A 119 -7.03 -10.55 -2.98
N GLY A 120 -8.03 -9.71 -2.66
CA GLY A 120 -9.38 -10.18 -2.33
C GLY A 120 -9.98 -11.04 -3.45
N ALA A 121 -9.76 -10.66 -4.71
CA ALA A 121 -10.23 -11.40 -5.87
C ALA A 121 -9.53 -12.76 -6.07
N THR A 122 -8.30 -12.95 -5.57
CA THR A 122 -7.66 -14.29 -5.56
C THR A 122 -8.39 -15.28 -4.67
N VAL A 123 -9.09 -14.80 -3.64
CA VAL A 123 -9.76 -15.65 -2.63
C VAL A 123 -11.25 -15.76 -2.92
N TYR A 124 -11.89 -14.64 -3.22
CA TYR A 124 -13.35 -14.52 -3.32
C TYR A 124 -13.87 -14.37 -4.75
N GLY A 125 -12.98 -14.29 -5.74
CA GLY A 125 -13.32 -14.04 -7.14
C GLY A 125 -13.46 -12.55 -7.50
N THR A 126 -13.50 -12.26 -8.80
CA THR A 126 -13.43 -10.90 -9.36
C THR A 126 -14.70 -10.07 -9.12
N HIS A 127 -15.80 -10.73 -8.79
CA HIS A 127 -17.09 -10.10 -8.46
C HIS A 127 -17.20 -9.66 -6.99
N PHE A 128 -16.22 -10.00 -6.14
CA PHE A 128 -16.23 -9.66 -4.71
C PHE A 128 -16.28 -8.14 -4.46
N ASP A 129 -15.60 -7.34 -5.28
CA ASP A 129 -15.56 -5.89 -5.16
C ASP A 129 -16.08 -5.21 -6.45
N PRO A 130 -17.38 -4.84 -6.50
CA PRO A 130 -17.97 -4.16 -7.66
C PRO A 130 -17.35 -2.79 -7.96
N PHE A 131 -16.76 -2.12 -6.96
CA PHE A 131 -16.15 -0.80 -7.17
C PHE A 131 -14.85 -0.90 -7.96
N LEU A 132 -14.15 -2.03 -7.87
CA LEU A 132 -12.93 -2.30 -8.62
C LEU A 132 -13.17 -3.04 -9.94
N ALA A 133 -14.41 -3.43 -10.24
CA ALA A 133 -14.78 -4.10 -11.50
C ALA A 133 -14.27 -3.36 -12.76
N PRO A 134 -14.35 -2.02 -12.88
CA PRO A 134 -13.80 -1.32 -14.04
C PRO A 134 -12.28 -1.49 -14.17
N ILE A 135 -11.57 -1.48 -13.04
CA ILE A 135 -10.11 -1.67 -13.00
C ILE A 135 -9.76 -3.11 -13.35
N PHE A 136 -10.47 -4.09 -12.81
CA PHE A 136 -10.26 -5.50 -13.15
C PHE A 136 -10.50 -5.77 -14.64
N LYS A 137 -11.52 -5.15 -15.24
CA LYS A 137 -11.75 -5.23 -16.69
C LYS A 137 -10.61 -4.62 -17.48
N LEU A 138 -10.11 -3.45 -17.08
CA LEU A 138 -8.97 -2.78 -17.70
C LEU A 138 -7.69 -3.64 -17.63
N LEU A 139 -7.48 -4.32 -16.50
CA LEU A 139 -6.34 -5.22 -16.30
C LEU A 139 -6.50 -6.56 -17.02
N GLY A 140 -7.69 -6.86 -17.57
CA GLY A 140 -8.01 -8.12 -18.24
C GLY A 140 -8.10 -9.30 -17.26
N VAL A 141 -8.52 -9.05 -16.03
CA VAL A 141 -8.61 -10.05 -14.96
C VAL A 141 -10.03 -10.19 -14.38
N TYR A 142 -11.04 -9.55 -14.99
CA TYR A 142 -12.43 -9.59 -14.53
C TYR A 142 -13.17 -10.85 -14.97
#